data_AF-X1VFH5-F1
#
_entry.id   AF-X1VFH5-F1
#
_cell.length_a   1.000
_cell.length_b   1.000
_cell.length_c   1.000
_cell.angle_alpha   90.00
_cell.angle_beta   90.00
_cell.angle_gamma   90.00
#
_symmetry.space_group_name_H-M   'P 1'
#
loop_
_entity.id
_entity.type
_entity.pdbx_description
1 polymer ?
#
loop_
_entity_poly.entity_id
_entity_poly.type
_entity_poly.pdbx_seq_one_letter_code
_entity_poly.pdbx_strand_id
1 'polypeptide(L)'
;PNEAGNHIELFVVDALKVAGLKADKPIAKSGKRKAAGYPDIQIDDELGNTIYLDCKTYNTRTKDQSFRTFYFSPSKDPKITKDAFHLLMSYELDTVERKGRRAFIPISWQIYTLDRLLIQIKHEFNA
;
A
#
# COMPACT_ATOMS: atom_id res chain seq x y z
N PRO A 1 11.92 -5.53 -6.49
CA PRO A 1 11.52 -4.57 -5.43
C PRO A 1 11.63 -3.13 -5.94
N ASN A 2 10.54 -2.37 -5.90
CA ASN A 2 10.50 -0.98 -6.37
C ASN A 2 10.94 -0.06 -5.20
N GLU A 3 12.18 0.42 -5.24
CA GLU A 3 12.80 1.25 -4.18
C GLU A 3 11.97 2.49 -3.82
N ALA A 4 11.35 3.11 -4.82
CA ALA A 4 10.47 4.26 -4.61
C ALA A 4 9.21 3.91 -3.81
N GLY A 5 8.63 2.72 -4.02
CA GLY A 5 7.48 2.24 -3.26
C GLY A 5 7.81 2.07 -1.78
N ASN A 6 8.94 1.44 -1.47
CA ASN A 6 9.39 1.24 -0.09
C ASN A 6 9.61 2.58 0.65
N HIS A 7 10.16 3.59 -0.03
CA HIS A 7 10.34 4.92 0.56
C HIS A 7 9.01 5.65 0.77
N ILE A 8 8.07 5.50 -0.15
CA ILE A 8 6.72 6.05 -0.03
C ILE A 8 5.97 5.41 1.14
N GLU A 9 6.05 4.09 1.34
CA GLU A 9 5.44 3.41 2.48
C GLU A 9 5.92 3.98 3.83
N LEU A 10 7.24 4.15 3.99
CA LEU A 10 7.81 4.74 5.21
C LEU A 10 7.34 6.18 5.41
N PHE A 11 7.36 6.99 4.34
CA PHE A 11 6.86 8.36 4.37
C PHE A 11 5.39 8.43 4.81
N VAL A 12 4.54 7.54 4.29
CA VAL A 12 3.12 7.50 4.64
C VAL A 12 2.91 7.12 6.11
N VAL A 13 3.64 6.12 6.62
CA VAL A 13 3.58 5.74 8.04
C VAL A 13 3.94 6.93 8.94
N ASP A 14 5.02 7.64 8.63
CA ASP A 14 5.46 8.78 9.43
C ASP A 14 4.46 9.94 9.35
N ALA A 15 3.94 10.23 8.16
CA ALA A 15 2.90 11.26 7.98
C ALA A 15 1.63 10.96 8.78
N LEU A 16 1.17 9.70 8.80
CA LEU A 16 0.02 9.26 9.58
C LEU A 16 0.26 9.43 11.09
N LYS A 17 1.46 9.09 11.58
CA LYS A 17 1.84 9.30 12.98
C LYS A 17 1.87 10.78 13.36
N VAL A 18 2.40 11.64 12.48
CA VAL A 18 2.38 13.10 12.68
C VAL A 18 0.95 13.63 12.75
N ALA A 19 0.03 13.03 11.99
CA ALA A 19 -1.41 13.34 12.04
C ALA A 19 -2.13 12.77 13.28
N GLY A 20 -1.42 12.10 14.21
CA GLY A 20 -1.97 11.54 15.44
C GLY A 20 -2.53 10.12 15.31
N LEU A 21 -2.41 9.49 14.14
CA LEU A 21 -2.92 8.13 13.91
C LEU A 21 -1.91 7.07 14.33
N LYS A 22 -2.39 5.94 14.86
CA LYS A 22 -1.55 4.79 15.18
C LYS A 22 -1.34 3.95 13.92
N ALA A 23 -0.32 4.29 13.14
CA ALA A 23 0.02 3.60 11.90
C ALA A 23 1.31 2.78 11.99
N ASP A 24 1.28 1.53 11.54
CA ASP A 24 2.46 0.66 11.49
C ASP A 24 2.25 -0.53 10.52
N LYS A 25 3.28 -1.37 10.33
CA LYS A 25 3.15 -2.64 9.61
C LYS A 25 2.12 -3.53 10.31
N PRO A 26 1.19 -4.16 9.56
CA PRO A 26 0.17 -5.01 10.14
C PRO A 26 0.74 -6.18 10.93
N ILE A 27 -0.02 -6.56 11.95
CA ILE A 27 0.25 -7.75 12.77
C ILE A 27 -0.54 -8.91 12.16
N ALA A 28 0.16 -9.97 11.78
CA ALA A 28 -0.49 -11.18 11.26
C ALA A 28 -1.27 -11.91 12.36
N LYS A 29 -2.14 -12.84 11.98
CA LYS A 29 -2.94 -13.68 12.90
C LYS A 29 -2.11 -14.31 14.02
N SER A 30 -0.85 -14.66 13.75
CA SER A 30 0.11 -15.24 14.71
C SER A 30 0.68 -14.24 15.72
N GLY A 31 0.36 -12.94 15.62
CA GLY A 31 0.96 -11.87 16.41
C GLY A 31 2.29 -11.36 15.85
N LYS A 32 2.80 -11.94 14.75
CA LYS A 32 4.08 -11.53 14.13
C LYS A 32 3.86 -10.40 13.13
N ARG A 33 4.76 -9.43 13.11
CA ARG A 33 4.81 -8.41 12.05
C ARG A 33 5.30 -9.03 10.74
N LYS A 34 4.63 -8.73 9.64
CA LYS A 34 4.99 -9.21 8.30
C LYS A 34 5.16 -8.05 7.33
N ALA A 35 6.33 -7.99 6.70
CA ALA A 35 6.62 -6.98 5.70
C ALA A 35 5.94 -7.27 4.34
N ALA A 36 5.86 -8.55 3.94
CA ALA A 36 5.33 -8.93 2.63
C ALA A 36 3.81 -9.20 2.63
N GLY A 37 3.21 -9.07 1.45
CA GLY A 37 1.79 -9.32 1.19
C GLY A 37 0.91 -8.10 1.49
N TYR A 38 -0.38 -8.21 1.22
CA TYR A 38 -1.35 -7.17 1.53
C TYR A 38 -1.86 -7.30 2.99
N PRO A 39 -2.13 -6.19 3.71
CA PRO A 39 -1.91 -4.78 3.34
C PRO A 39 -0.54 -4.26 3.80
N ASP A 40 -0.10 -3.10 3.29
CA ASP A 40 1.20 -2.53 3.66
C ASP A 40 1.19 -1.94 5.08
N ILE A 41 0.10 -1.25 5.45
CA ILE A 41 -0.04 -0.49 6.70
C ILE A 41 -1.37 -0.84 7.38
N GLN A 42 -1.34 -0.97 8.70
CA GLN A 42 -2.52 -0.98 9.56
C GLN A 42 -2.56 0.34 10.33
N ILE A 43 -3.73 0.96 10.35
CA ILE A 43 -4.01 2.19 11.08
C ILE A 43 -5.13 1.88 12.07
N ASP A 44 -4.94 2.24 13.34
CA ASP A 44 -5.99 2.22 14.34
C ASP A 44 -6.29 3.67 14.74
N ASP A 45 -7.57 4.06 14.65
CA ASP A 45 -8.03 5.39 15.08
C ASP A 45 -8.38 5.42 16.58
N GLU A 46 -8.72 6.60 17.09
CA GLU A 46 -9.07 6.78 18.51
C GLU A 46 -10.45 6.20 18.87
N LEU A 47 -11.31 5.95 17.87
CA LEU A 47 -12.65 5.39 18.03
C LEU A 47 -12.64 3.86 18.05
N GLY A 48 -11.48 3.24 17.86
CA GLY A 48 -11.30 1.79 17.83
C GLY A 48 -11.54 1.16 16.46
N ASN A 49 -11.66 1.96 15.39
CA ASN A 49 -11.74 1.43 14.03
C ASN A 49 -10.34 1.07 13.52
N THR A 50 -10.29 0.01 12.72
CA THR A 50 -9.09 -0.37 11.98
C THR A 50 -9.26 -0.01 10.50
N ILE A 51 -8.17 0.48 9.91
CA ILE A 51 -8.05 0.74 8.48
C ILE A 51 -6.83 0.00 7.97
N TYR A 52 -7.01 -0.76 6.90
CA TYR A 52 -5.92 -1.38 6.16
C TYR A 52 -5.61 -0.53 4.93
N LEU A 53 -4.38 -0.03 4.86
CA LEU A 53 -3.91 0.84 3.80
C LEU A 53 -2.83 0.15 2.97
N ASP A 54 -3.01 0.15 1.66
CA ASP A 54 -2.03 -0.32 0.68
C ASP A 54 -1.46 0.89 -0.08
N CYS A 55 -0.14 0.93 -0.24
CA CYS A 55 0.55 1.97 -0.96
C CYS A 55 0.93 1.46 -2.35
N LYS A 56 0.67 2.28 -3.37
CA LYS A 56 1.11 2.00 -4.73
C LYS A 56 1.74 3.24 -5.34
N THR A 57 2.70 3.00 -6.22
CA THR A 57 3.33 4.03 -7.02
C THR A 57 3.16 3.67 -8.48
N TYR A 58 2.86 4.64 -9.32
CA TYR A 58 2.83 4.46 -10.76
C TYR A 58 3.63 5.58 -11.44
N ASN A 59 4.18 5.30 -12.62
CA ASN A 59 4.86 6.33 -13.39
C ASN A 59 3.82 7.14 -14.18
N THR A 60 4.03 8.45 -14.29
CA THR A 60 3.24 9.35 -15.14
C THR A 60 3.04 8.78 -16.56
N ARG A 61 4.08 8.15 -17.13
CA ARG A 61 4.06 7.54 -18.46
C ARG A 61 3.18 6.29 -18.58
N THR A 62 2.81 5.67 -17.45
CA THR A 62 2.01 4.43 -17.41
C THR A 62 0.63 4.66 -16.78
N LYS A 63 0.22 5.92 -16.56
CA LYS A 63 -1.02 6.29 -15.88
C LYS A 63 -2.27 5.68 -16.51
N ASP A 64 -2.31 5.63 -17.84
CA ASP A 64 -3.47 5.16 -18.60
C ASP A 64 -3.49 3.64 -18.83
N GLN A 65 -2.54 2.89 -18.25
CA GLN A 65 -2.54 1.43 -18.37
C GLN A 65 -3.61 0.80 -17.47
N SER A 66 -4.46 -0.05 -18.05
CA SER A 66 -5.60 -0.68 -17.38
C SER A 66 -5.27 -1.96 -16.58
N PHE A 67 -3.99 -2.33 -16.45
CA PHE A 67 -3.60 -3.55 -15.75
C PHE A 67 -3.64 -3.37 -14.22
N ARG A 68 -4.81 -3.62 -13.63
CA ARG A 68 -4.97 -3.78 -12.17
C ARG A 68 -5.34 -5.22 -11.85
N THR A 69 -4.35 -6.11 -11.89
CA THR A 69 -4.50 -7.47 -11.37
C THR A 69 -4.11 -7.51 -9.91
N PHE A 70 -5.00 -8.02 -9.07
CA PHE A 70 -4.68 -8.39 -7.70
C PHE A 70 -4.34 -9.88 -7.67
N TYR A 71 -3.23 -10.20 -7.01
CA TYR A 71 -2.82 -11.58 -6.80
C TYR A 71 -3.41 -12.07 -5.48
N PHE A 72 -4.21 -13.12 -5.56
CA PHE A 72 -4.72 -13.81 -4.39
C PHE A 72 -3.80 -14.99 -4.07
N SER A 73 -3.16 -14.90 -2.90
CA SER A 73 -2.26 -15.91 -2.36
C SER A 73 -2.76 -16.32 -0.97
N PRO A 74 -3.41 -17.50 -0.83
CA PRO A 74 -3.94 -17.94 0.45
C PRO A 74 -2.83 -18.03 1.51
N SER A 75 -3.01 -17.35 2.64
CA SER A 75 -2.05 -17.39 3.75
C SER A 75 -2.66 -18.10 4.96
N LYS A 76 -1.92 -19.06 5.54
CA LYS A 76 -2.29 -19.67 6.84
C LYS A 76 -2.17 -18.70 8.01
N ASP A 77 -1.47 -17.58 7.80
CA ASP A 77 -1.21 -16.55 8.80
C ASP A 77 -1.39 -15.15 8.16
N PRO A 78 -2.65 -14.76 7.85
CA PRO A 78 -2.97 -13.55 7.11
C PRO A 78 -2.74 -12.29 7.95
N LYS A 79 -2.53 -11.16 7.26
CA LYS A 79 -2.43 -9.82 7.88
C LYS A 79 -3.79 -9.15 8.11
N ILE A 80 -4.80 -9.52 7.33
CA ILE A 80 -6.18 -9.06 7.53
C ILE A 80 -6.81 -9.94 8.62
N THR A 81 -7.12 -9.35 9.76
CA THR A 81 -7.65 -10.06 10.95
C THR A 81 -8.95 -9.46 11.50
N LYS A 82 -9.42 -8.36 10.92
CA LYS A 82 -10.58 -7.58 11.38
C LYS A 82 -11.44 -7.21 10.18
N ASP A 83 -12.74 -7.06 10.39
CA ASP A 83 -13.62 -6.35 9.48
C ASP A 83 -13.32 -4.84 9.60
N ALA A 84 -12.93 -4.21 8.50
CA ALA A 84 -12.21 -2.94 8.51
C ALA A 84 -12.31 -2.22 7.17
N PHE A 85 -12.08 -0.91 7.17
CA PHE A 85 -11.93 -0.16 5.92
C PHE A 85 -10.66 -0.59 5.19
N HIS A 86 -10.79 -0.76 3.88
CA HIS A 86 -9.67 -1.09 3.01
C HIS A 86 -9.45 0.07 2.04
N LEU A 87 -8.30 0.73 2.16
CA LEU A 87 -7.94 1.90 1.38
C LEU A 87 -6.69 1.63 0.53
N LEU A 88 -6.64 2.29 -0.61
CA LEU A 88 -5.48 2.34 -1.50
C LEU A 88 -5.01 3.78 -1.62
N MET A 89 -3.76 4.04 -1.26
CA MET A 89 -3.09 5.30 -1.52
C MET A 89 -2.14 5.13 -2.69
N SER A 90 -2.34 5.93 -3.73
CA SER A 90 -1.56 5.86 -4.96
C SER A 90 -0.78 7.15 -5.17
N TYR A 91 0.51 7.03 -5.42
CA TYR A 91 1.40 8.14 -5.76
C TYR A 91 1.79 8.09 -7.23
N GLU A 92 1.58 9.21 -7.92
CA GLU A 92 2.12 9.43 -9.25
C GLU A 92 3.56 9.88 -9.14
N LEU A 93 4.45 9.14 -9.77
CA LEU A 93 5.86 9.45 -9.82
C LEU A 93 6.24 9.99 -11.19
N ASP A 94 7.07 11.02 -11.19
CA ASP A 94 7.82 11.46 -12.36
C ASP A 94 9.32 11.23 -12.15
N THR A 95 10.07 11.31 -13.24
CA THR A 95 11.50 11.08 -13.28
C THR A 95 12.23 12.38 -13.60
N VAL A 96 13.07 12.82 -12.67
CA VAL A 96 13.90 14.01 -12.83
C VAL A 96 15.38 13.67 -12.69
N GLU A 97 16.24 14.52 -13.23
CA GLU A 97 17.68 14.42 -13.00
C GLU A 97 18.09 15.31 -11.82
N ARG A 98 18.77 14.74 -10.82
CA ARG A 98 19.30 15.44 -9.66
C ARG A 98 20.76 15.04 -9.46
N LYS A 99 21.67 16.01 -9.49
CA LYS A 99 23.12 15.79 -9.30
C LYS A 99 23.68 14.69 -10.22
N GLY A 100 23.27 14.67 -11.49
CA GLY A 100 23.70 13.68 -12.49
C GLY A 100 23.11 12.28 -12.28
N ARG A 101 22.08 12.13 -11.44
CA ARG A 101 21.40 10.85 -11.19
C ARG A 101 19.91 10.98 -11.43
N ARG A 102 19.32 9.92 -11.98
CA ARG A 102 17.87 9.81 -12.13
C ARG A 102 17.22 9.62 -10.76
N ALA A 103 16.20 10.41 -10.46
CA ALA A 103 15.43 10.34 -9.23
C ALA A 103 13.94 10.27 -9.54
N PHE A 104 13.21 9.44 -8.79
CA PHE A 104 11.75 9.44 -8.79
C PHE A 104 11.23 10.48 -7.81
N ILE A 105 10.30 11.32 -8.24
CA ILE A 105 9.66 12.31 -7.38
C ILE A 105 8.13 12.14 -7.42
N PRO A 106 7.44 12.18 -6.27
CA PRO A 106 5.98 12.20 -6.26
C PRO A 106 5.49 13.56 -6.74
N ILE A 107 4.57 13.57 -7.71
CA ILE A 107 3.99 14.79 -8.29
C ILE A 107 2.50 14.95 -7.99
N SER A 108 1.80 13.85 -7.68
CA SER A 108 0.43 13.85 -7.18
C SER A 108 0.14 12.58 -6.40
N TRP A 109 -0.96 12.58 -5.66
CA TRP A 109 -1.44 11.41 -4.94
C TRP A 109 -2.97 11.33 -4.97
N GLN A 110 -3.49 10.13 -4.79
CA GLN A 110 -4.93 9.85 -4.74
C GLN A 110 -5.20 8.78 -3.68
N ILE A 111 -6.38 8.85 -3.06
CA ILE A 111 -6.85 7.84 -2.12
C ILE A 111 -8.17 7.24 -2.61
N TYR A 112 -8.31 5.93 -2.49
CA TYR A 112 -9.48 5.18 -2.92
C TYR A 112 -9.94 4.24 -1.82
N THR A 113 -11.26 4.06 -1.72
CA THR A 113 -11.83 2.91 -1.03
C THR A 113 -11.81 1.68 -1.94
N LEU A 114 -11.52 0.51 -1.36
CA LEU A 114 -11.48 -0.75 -2.08
C LEU A 114 -12.82 -1.52 -2.04
N ASP A 115 -13.83 -1.03 -1.30
CA ASP A 115 -15.13 -1.71 -1.12
C ASP A 115 -15.90 -1.94 -2.44
N ARG A 116 -15.74 -1.05 -3.43
CA ARG A 116 -16.39 -1.15 -4.76
C ARG A 116 -15.40 -1.23 -5.91
N LEU A 117 -14.12 -1.47 -5.64
CA LEU A 117 -13.13 -1.52 -6.70
C LEU A 117 -13.34 -2.80 -7.53
N LEU A 118 -13.73 -2.64 -8.79
CA LEU A 118 -13.77 -3.75 -9.74
C LEU A 118 -12.34 -4.12 -10.11
N ILE A 119 -11.94 -5.33 -9.72
CA ILE A 119 -10.57 -5.83 -9.90
C ILE A 119 -10.57 -7.16 -10.63
N GLN A 120 -9.50 -7.40 -11.39
CA GLN A 120 -9.20 -8.75 -11.87
C GLN A 120 -8.39 -9.47 -10.79
N ILE A 121 -8.92 -10.58 -10.26
CA ILE A 121 -8.19 -11.43 -9.31
C ILE A 121 -7.55 -12.59 -10.07
N LYS A 122 -6.25 -12.81 -9.85
CA LYS A 122 -5.55 -14.03 -10.30
C LYS A 122 -5.10 -14.83 -9.10
N HIS A 123 -5.30 -16.14 -9.15
CA HIS A 123 -4.72 -17.06 -8.17
C HIS A 123 -3.21 -17.15 -8.42
N GLU A 124 -2.41 -16.90 -7.38
CA GLU A 124 -0.99 -17.16 -7.41
C GLU A 124 -0.76 -18.64 -7.09
N PHE A 125 -0.32 -19.40 -8.10
CA PHE A 125 0.10 -20.79 -7.90
C PHE A 125 1.58 -20.78 -7.54
N ASN A 126 1.89 -21.07 -6.27
CA ASN A 126 3.25 -21.41 -5.89
C ASN A 126 3.47 -22.87 -6.31
N ALA A 127 4.23 -23.08 -7.39
CA ALA A 127 4.75 -24.39 -7.77
C ALA A 127 6.01 -24.72 -6.97
#